data_AF-A0A561U2R2-F1
#
_entry.id   AF-A0A561U2R2-F1
#
_cell.length_a   1.000
_cell.length_b   1.000
_cell.length_c   1.000
_cell.angle_alpha   90.00
_cell.angle_beta   90.00
_cell.angle_gamma   90.00
#
_symmetry.space_group_name_H-M   'P 1'
#
loop_
_entity.id
_entity.type
_entity.pdbx_description
1 polymer ?
#
loop_
_entity_poly.entity_id
_entity_poly.type
_entity_poly.pdbx_seq_one_letter_code
_entity_poly.pdbx_strand_id
1 'polypeptide(L)'
;METPVAAKQDFVSLRSEMYEFGRGAWFSSSLQLEPPAHQEISYNYEELPDWRPPIPPMAFVQDLADFPRDDASVPHWLRAKIAEVSPVQGGTNL
;
A
#
# COMPACT_ATOMS: atom_id res chain seq x y z
N MET A 1 8.88 22.13 -1.89
CA MET A 1 7.43 22.36 -1.83
C MET A 1 6.91 21.53 -0.67
N GLU A 2 6.43 22.16 0.40
CA GLU A 2 5.71 21.41 1.44
C GLU A 2 4.42 20.85 0.82
N THR A 3 4.16 19.57 1.00
CA THR A 3 2.85 19.00 0.68
C THR A 3 1.85 19.63 1.65
N PRO A 4 0.79 20.32 1.18
CA PRO A 4 -0.23 20.83 2.07
C PRO A 4 -0.78 19.70 2.93
N VAL A 5 -0.79 19.87 4.26
CA VAL A 5 -1.27 18.85 5.21
C VAL A 5 -2.70 18.42 4.88
N ALA A 6 -3.53 19.34 4.39
CA ALA A 6 -4.88 19.07 3.91
C ALA A 6 -4.89 17.99 2.82
N ALA A 7 -4.05 18.11 1.79
CA ALA A 7 -3.97 17.12 0.73
C ALA A 7 -3.60 15.73 1.28
N LYS A 8 -2.67 15.63 2.23
CA LYS A 8 -2.34 14.34 2.86
C LYS A 8 -3.55 13.71 3.56
N GLN A 9 -4.31 14.49 4.32
CA GLN A 9 -5.47 13.97 5.04
C GLN A 9 -6.60 13.56 4.09
N ASP A 10 -6.77 14.29 2.99
CA ASP A 10 -7.73 13.97 1.95
C ASP A 10 -7.38 12.62 1.30
N PHE A 11 -6.10 12.36 1.01
CA PHE A 11 -5.66 11.06 0.48
C PHE A 11 -5.87 9.90 1.46
N VAL A 12 -5.68 10.11 2.78
CA VAL A 12 -5.95 9.07 3.79
C VAL A 12 -7.45 8.73 3.82
N SER A 13 -8.30 9.76 3.79
CA SER A 13 -9.77 9.57 3.79
C SER A 13 -10.22 8.88 2.50
N LEU A 14 -9.71 9.34 1.36
CA LEU A 14 -9.99 8.76 0.05
C LEU A 14 -9.53 7.30 -0.05
N ARG A 15 -8.41 6.94 0.59
CA ARG A 15 -7.93 5.55 0.65
C ARG A 15 -8.96 4.63 1.29
N SER A 16 -9.53 5.06 2.42
CA SER A 16 -10.54 4.30 3.15
C SER A 16 -11.86 4.23 2.40
N GLU A 17 -12.26 5.29 1.71
CA GLU A 17 -13.47 5.32 0.88
C GLU A 17 -13.36 4.45 -0.37
N MET A 18 -12.17 4.38 -0.97
CA MET A 18 -11.89 3.57 -2.17
C MET A 18 -11.51 2.11 -1.83
N TYR A 19 -11.57 1.71 -0.57
CA TYR A 19 -11.39 0.31 -0.20
C TYR A 19 -12.50 -0.54 -0.79
N GLU A 20 -12.11 -1.61 -1.46
CA GLU A 20 -13.02 -2.62 -1.99
C GLU A 20 -12.70 -3.97 -1.35
N PHE A 21 -13.73 -4.62 -0.79
CA PHE A 21 -13.57 -5.92 -0.13
C PHE A 21 -13.01 -6.96 -1.10
N GLY A 22 -12.01 -7.72 -0.67
CA GLY A 22 -11.31 -8.70 -1.51
C GLY A 22 -10.24 -8.09 -2.43
N ARG A 23 -10.36 -6.83 -2.84
CA ARG A 23 -9.29 -6.15 -3.62
C ARG A 23 -8.28 -5.41 -2.75
N GLY A 24 -8.72 -4.86 -1.62
CA GLY A 24 -7.93 -4.00 -0.74
C GLY A 24 -7.95 -2.53 -1.14
N ALA A 25 -7.22 -1.72 -0.38
CA ALA A 25 -6.96 -0.31 -0.69
C ALA A 25 -5.66 -0.16 -1.48
N TRP A 26 -5.54 0.89 -2.30
CA TRP A 26 -4.31 1.17 -3.07
C TRP A 26 -3.09 1.35 -2.15
N PHE A 27 -1.91 1.00 -2.67
CA PHE A 27 -0.63 1.14 -1.97
C PHE A 27 -0.05 2.54 -2.10
N SER A 28 -0.13 3.13 -3.29
CA SER A 28 0.27 4.51 -3.53
C SER A 28 -0.68 5.20 -4.50
N SER A 29 -0.78 6.51 -4.39
CA SER A 29 -1.49 7.36 -5.34
C SER A 29 -0.58 8.49 -5.80
N SER A 30 -0.78 8.97 -7.03
CA SER A 30 -0.08 10.15 -7.54
C SER A 30 -1.07 11.10 -8.19
N LEU A 31 -0.94 12.38 -7.86
CA LEU A 31 -1.73 13.47 -8.44
C LEU A 31 -0.80 14.35 -9.24
N GLN A 32 -1.06 14.46 -10.54
CA GLN A 32 -0.39 15.39 -11.42
C GLN A 32 -1.35 16.54 -11.74
N LEU A 33 -0.87 17.77 -11.55
CA LEU A 33 -1.62 18.99 -11.82
C LEU A 33 -0.88 19.77 -12.91
N GLU A 34 -1.48 19.84 -14.09
CA GLU A 34 -0.97 20.55 -15.26
C GLU A 34 -1.89 21.74 -15.59
N PRO A 35 -1.39 22.99 -15.48
CA PRO A 35 -2.14 24.15 -15.96
C PRO A 35 -2.41 24.06 -17.47
N PRO A 36 -3.56 24.57 -17.98
CA PRO A 36 -4.54 25.39 -17.27
C PRO A 36 -5.66 24.62 -16.52
N ALA A 37 -5.80 23.30 -16.67
CA ALA A 37 -6.89 22.55 -16.01
C ALA A 37 -6.76 21.01 -16.05
N HIS A 38 -5.60 20.45 -16.43
CA HIS A 38 -5.44 19.01 -16.49
C HIS A 38 -5.06 18.47 -15.11
N GLN A 39 -5.87 17.54 -14.62
CA GLN A 39 -5.60 16.79 -13.40
C GLN A 39 -5.65 15.31 -13.72
N GLU A 40 -4.61 14.59 -13.35
CA GLU A 40 -4.55 13.14 -13.46
C GLU A 40 -4.23 12.55 -12.10
N ILE A 41 -5.07 11.61 -11.68
CA ILE A 41 -4.86 10.83 -10.46
C ILE A 41 -4.74 9.36 -10.82
N SER A 42 -3.66 8.74 -10.35
CA SER A 42 -3.42 7.31 -10.53
C SER A 42 -3.33 6.61 -9.17
N TYR A 43 -3.77 5.36 -9.13
CA TYR A 43 -3.76 4.52 -7.94
C TYR A 43 -3.08 3.20 -8.27
N ASN A 44 -2.08 2.85 -7.46
CA ASN A 44 -1.33 1.62 -7.61
C ASN A 44 -1.85 0.57 -6.63
N TYR A 45 -2.34 -0.55 -7.16
CA TYR A 45 -2.83 -1.69 -6.39
C TYR A 45 -1.91 -2.92 -6.47
N GLU A 46 -0.84 -2.84 -7.24
CA GLU A 46 -0.13 -4.03 -7.74
C GLU A 46 1.38 -3.97 -7.51
N GLU A 47 2.01 -2.82 -7.66
CA GLU A 47 3.45 -2.66 -7.60
C GLU A 47 3.91 -2.23 -6.21
N LEU A 48 5.12 -2.63 -5.81
CA LEU A 48 5.77 -2.11 -4.61
C LEU A 48 6.32 -0.70 -4.92
N PRO A 49 5.81 0.36 -4.27
CA PRO A 49 6.36 1.70 -4.46
C PRO A 49 7.78 1.80 -3.88
N ASP A 50 8.65 2.58 -4.52
CA ASP A 50 10.00 2.91 -4.00
C ASP A 50 9.90 3.94 -2.86
N TRP A 51 9.25 3.58 -1.76
CA TRP A 51 9.14 4.44 -0.58
C TRP A 51 10.51 4.67 0.05
N ARG A 52 10.77 5.93 0.40
CA ARG A 52 11.98 6.33 1.14
C ARG A 52 11.59 7.13 2.38
N PRO A 53 11.92 6.66 3.60
CA PRO A 53 12.59 5.39 3.90
C PRO A 53 11.70 4.17 3.56
N PRO A 54 12.30 2.96 3.42
CA PRO A 54 11.52 1.73 3.23
C PRO A 54 10.52 1.51 4.36
N ILE A 55 9.34 1.02 4.01
CA ILE A 55 8.30 0.67 4.97
C ILE A 55 8.67 -0.66 5.67
N PRO A 56 8.58 -0.74 7.01
CA PRO A 56 8.91 -1.96 7.73
C PRO A 56 7.91 -3.10 7.42
N PRO A 57 8.35 -4.36 7.33
CA PRO A 57 7.50 -5.52 7.03
C PRO A 57 6.21 -5.62 7.85
N MET A 58 6.28 -5.31 9.15
CA MET A 58 5.12 -5.32 10.06
C MET A 58 3.99 -4.38 9.63
N ALA A 59 4.32 -3.23 9.01
CA ALA A 59 3.31 -2.29 8.56
C ALA A 59 2.43 -2.86 7.44
N PHE A 60 2.98 -3.75 6.59
CA PHE A 60 2.20 -4.45 5.57
C PHE A 60 1.24 -5.49 6.16
N VAL A 61 1.64 -6.16 7.24
CA VAL A 61 0.77 -7.09 7.97
C VAL A 61 -0.42 -6.34 8.58
N GLN A 62 -0.14 -5.20 9.21
CA GLN A 62 -1.18 -4.33 9.76
C GLN A 62 -2.10 -3.78 8.67
N ASP A 63 -1.53 -3.30 7.55
CA ASP A 63 -2.32 -2.76 6.44
C ASP A 63 -3.25 -3.82 5.84
N LEU A 64 -2.81 -5.09 5.72
CA LEU A 64 -3.65 -6.18 5.24
C LEU A 64 -4.76 -6.56 6.25
N ALA A 65 -4.53 -6.36 7.55
CA ALA A 65 -5.56 -6.56 8.57
C ALA A 65 -6.65 -5.47 8.48
N ASP A 66 -6.25 -4.23 8.21
CA ASP A 66 -7.16 -3.09 8.07
C ASP A 66 -7.88 -3.08 6.70
N PHE A 67 -7.20 -3.53 5.65
CA PHE A 67 -7.71 -3.60 4.27
C PHE A 67 -7.54 -5.00 3.68
N PRO A 68 -8.37 -5.98 4.10
CA PRO A 68 -8.27 -7.35 3.63
C PRO A 68 -8.32 -7.49 2.11
N ARG A 69 -7.49 -8.39 1.60
CA ARG A 69 -7.40 -8.77 0.18
C ARG A 69 -7.61 -10.27 0.03
N ASP A 70 -8.28 -10.66 -1.03
CA ASP A 70 -8.36 -12.02 -1.51
C ASP A 70 -6.98 -12.46 -2.01
N ASP A 71 -6.71 -13.76 -1.95
CA ASP A 71 -5.43 -14.33 -2.38
C ASP A 71 -5.03 -13.92 -3.80
N ALA A 72 -5.98 -13.79 -4.73
CA ALA A 72 -5.71 -13.35 -6.09
C ALA A 72 -5.27 -11.88 -6.19
N SER A 73 -5.62 -11.05 -5.21
CA SER A 73 -5.34 -9.61 -5.15
C SER A 73 -4.16 -9.25 -4.22
N VAL A 74 -3.49 -10.26 -3.65
CA VAL A 74 -2.24 -10.08 -2.89
C VAL A 74 -1.04 -10.30 -3.82
N PRO A 75 -0.31 -9.24 -4.22
CA PRO A 75 0.85 -9.39 -5.09
C PRO A 75 1.99 -10.20 -4.45
N HIS A 76 2.83 -10.81 -5.28
CA HIS A 76 3.95 -11.65 -4.83
C HIS A 76 4.90 -10.94 -3.85
N TRP A 77 5.20 -9.66 -4.10
CA TRP A 77 6.08 -8.88 -3.22
C TRP A 77 5.45 -8.64 -1.84
N LEU A 78 4.12 -8.49 -1.75
CA LEU A 78 3.42 -8.29 -0.49
C LEU A 78 3.49 -9.56 0.35
N ARG A 79 3.31 -10.72 -0.29
CA ARG A 79 3.51 -12.03 0.35
C ARG A 79 4.92 -12.20 0.90
N ALA A 80 5.93 -11.80 0.12
CA ALA A 80 7.32 -11.83 0.56
C ALA A 80 7.54 -10.94 1.80
N LYS A 81 6.99 -9.71 1.80
CA LYS A 81 7.08 -8.81 2.95
C LYS A 81 6.39 -9.35 4.21
N ILE A 82 5.23 -9.99 4.07
CA ILE A 82 4.54 -10.64 5.20
C ILE A 82 5.34 -11.83 5.74
N ALA A 83 5.96 -12.61 4.85
CA ALA A 83 6.82 -13.72 5.24
C ALA A 83 8.08 -13.28 5.99
N GLU A 84 8.59 -12.06 5.80
CA GLU A 84 9.71 -11.52 6.59
C GLU A 84 9.34 -11.31 8.08
N VAL A 85 8.05 -11.13 8.41
CA VAL A 85 7.58 -10.93 9.80
C VAL A 85 7.43 -12.27 10.53
N SER A 86 7.06 -13.32 9.82
CA SER A 86 6.99 -14.67 10.38
C SER A 86 8.37 -15.32 10.28
N PRO A 87 9.11 -15.55 11.37
CA PRO A 87 10.29 -16.39 11.28
C PRO A 87 9.81 -17.75 10.79
N VAL A 88 10.30 -18.17 9.62
CA VAL A 88 10.17 -19.55 9.16
C VAL A 88 10.81 -20.43 10.25
N GLN A 89 10.00 -20.93 11.18
CA GLN A 89 10.38 -22.04 12.03
C GLN A 89 10.29 -23.29 11.14
N GLY A 90 11.41 -23.64 10.53
CA GLY A 90 11.50 -24.77 9.61
C GLY A 90 12.96 -25.16 9.36
N GLY A 91 13.61 -25.70 10.39
CA GLY A 91 14.99 -26.16 10.29
C GLY A 91 15.59 -26.60 11.62
N THR A 92 14.84 -27.34 12.45
CA THR A 92 15.47 -28.20 13.44
C THR A 92 16.24 -29.26 12.66
N ASN A 93 17.57 -29.24 12.73
CA ASN A 93 18.35 -30.43 12.43
C ASN A 93 19.05 -30.85 13.72
N LEU A 94 18.70 -32.06 14.15
CA LEU A 94 19.43 -32.89 15.10
C LEU A 94 20.88 -33.09 14.66
#